data_AF-A0A6B2LPC3-F1
#
_entry.id   AF-A0A6B2LPC3-F1
#
_cell.length_a   1.000
_cell.length_b   1.000
_cell.length_c   1.000
_cell.angle_alpha   90.00
_cell.angle_beta   90.00
_cell.angle_gamma   90.00
#
_symmetry.space_group_name_H-M   'P 1'
#
loop_
_entity.id
_entity.type
_entity.pdbx_description
1 polymer ?
#
loop_
_entity_poly.entity_id
_entity_poly.type
_entity_poly.pdbx_seq_one_letter_code
_entity_poly.pdbx_strand_id
1 'polypeptide(L)'
;MQDTQIITTPYIHYRETVTQKSTICSAYSPNNHNCFRVTVEPSPLGSYQTLYEKCNYKNIYDSQTRIWLFDQEGNVLTEETKGVINLMEIKEHVISAFNWSISGGPLCDDVVRGVRFNVLDITLHSDTIHRGGGQVLPAAKRA
;
A
#
# COMPACT_ATOMS: atom_id res chain seq x y z
N MET A 1 -44.82 -7.56 -23.03
CA MET A 1 -43.56 -6.85 -22.70
C MET A 1 -42.44 -7.72 -23.22
N GLN A 2 -41.59 -7.22 -24.13
CA GLN A 2 -40.43 -7.96 -24.61
C GLN A 2 -39.31 -7.80 -23.59
N ASP A 3 -38.82 -8.92 -23.06
CA ASP A 3 -37.67 -8.95 -22.15
C ASP A 3 -36.43 -8.44 -22.88
N THR A 4 -35.85 -7.36 -22.37
CA THR A 4 -34.60 -6.81 -22.92
C THR A 4 -33.44 -7.67 -22.43
N GLN A 5 -32.79 -8.40 -23.33
CA GLN A 5 -31.60 -9.18 -23.00
C GLN A 5 -30.36 -8.29 -23.09
N ILE A 6 -29.66 -8.14 -21.95
CA ILE A 6 -28.36 -7.47 -21.87
C ILE A 6 -27.29 -8.56 -21.93
N ILE A 7 -26.51 -8.60 -23.01
CA ILE A 7 -25.41 -9.55 -23.20
C ILE A 7 -24.13 -8.76 -23.51
N THR A 8 -23.11 -8.92 -22.66
CA THR A 8 -21.75 -8.40 -22.88
C THR A 8 -20.81 -9.54 -23.25
N THR A 9 -19.79 -9.26 -24.08
CA THR A 9 -18.75 -10.24 -24.37
C THR A 9 -17.95 -10.58 -23.11
N PRO A 10 -17.59 -11.85 -22.89
CA PRO A 10 -16.76 -12.22 -21.76
C PRO A 10 -15.39 -11.53 -21.88
N TYR A 11 -14.85 -11.09 -20.74
CA TYR A 11 -13.53 -10.49 -20.67
C TYR A 11 -12.73 -11.09 -19.51
N ILE A 12 -11.41 -11.00 -19.61
CA ILE A 12 -10.47 -11.50 -18.62
C ILE A 12 -10.06 -10.33 -17.74
N HIS A 13 -10.14 -10.51 -16.43
CA HIS A 13 -9.56 -9.58 -15.47
C HIS A 13 -8.07 -9.90 -15.31
N TYR A 14 -7.21 -8.95 -15.66
CA TYR A 14 -5.79 -9.07 -15.40
C TYR A 14 -5.47 -8.61 -13.97
N ARG A 15 -4.20 -8.81 -13.59
CA ARG A 15 -3.63 -8.39 -12.32
C ARG A 15 -2.20 -7.92 -12.55
N GLU A 16 -1.77 -6.94 -11.77
CA GLU A 16 -0.41 -6.40 -11.85
C GLU A 16 0.46 -6.93 -10.71
N THR A 17 1.76 -7.10 -10.96
CA THR A 17 2.72 -7.56 -9.94
C THR A 17 4.13 -7.08 -10.25
N VAL A 18 5.03 -7.21 -9.29
CA VAL A 18 6.45 -6.89 -9.46
C VAL A 18 7.29 -8.16 -9.41
N THR A 19 8.36 -8.22 -10.20
CA THR A 19 9.25 -9.38 -10.30
C THR A 19 10.57 -9.19 -9.57
N GLN A 20 10.96 -7.93 -9.32
CA GLN A 20 12.23 -7.57 -8.71
C GLN A 20 12.02 -6.46 -7.68
N LYS A 21 12.97 -6.35 -6.75
CA LYS A 21 13.00 -5.25 -5.79
C LYS A 21 13.29 -3.94 -6.51
N SER A 22 12.53 -2.90 -6.19
CA SER A 22 12.74 -1.56 -6.73
C SER A 22 13.94 -0.87 -6.10
N THR A 23 14.43 0.16 -6.78
CA THR A 23 15.21 1.20 -6.12
C THR A 23 14.36 1.94 -5.09
N ILE A 24 15.01 2.70 -4.21
CA ILE A 24 14.31 3.55 -3.26
C ILE A 24 13.62 4.69 -4.03
N CYS A 25 12.30 4.75 -3.94
CA CYS A 25 11.50 5.85 -4.47
C CYS A 25 11.24 6.87 -3.37
N SER A 26 11.25 8.16 -3.74
CA SER A 26 10.98 9.25 -2.81
C SER A 26 9.88 10.15 -3.35
N ALA A 27 8.91 10.50 -2.50
CA ALA A 27 7.84 11.41 -2.85
C ALA A 27 7.62 12.46 -1.77
N TYR A 28 7.59 13.73 -2.19
CA TYR A 28 7.28 14.85 -1.32
C TYR A 28 5.77 15.11 -1.27
N SER A 29 5.26 15.64 -0.15
CA SER A 29 3.91 16.18 -0.08
C SER A 29 3.76 17.44 -0.94
N PRO A 30 2.53 17.83 -1.32
CA PRO A 30 2.29 19.05 -2.11
C PRO A 30 2.90 20.32 -1.51
N ASN A 31 2.96 20.41 -0.18
CA ASN A 31 3.63 21.52 0.54
C ASN A 31 5.16 21.36 0.70
N ASN A 32 5.77 20.31 0.15
CA ASN A 32 7.21 19.98 0.26
C ASN A 32 7.76 19.80 1.69
N HIS A 33 6.92 19.62 2.70
CA HIS A 33 7.36 19.48 4.09
C HIS A 33 7.48 18.03 4.55
N ASN A 34 6.79 17.09 3.90
CA ASN A 34 6.83 15.67 4.23
C ASN A 34 7.44 14.91 3.06
N CYS A 35 8.27 13.92 3.35
CA CYS A 35 8.91 13.08 2.33
C CYS A 35 8.79 11.61 2.73
N PHE A 36 8.26 10.80 1.83
CA PHE A 36 8.16 9.35 1.98
C PHE A 36 9.29 8.70 1.21
N ARG A 37 9.94 7.69 1.80
CA ARG A 37 10.90 6.82 1.13
C ARG A 37 10.40 5.40 1.18
N VAL A 38 10.16 4.81 0.02
CA VAL A 38 9.55 3.49 -0.09
C VAL A 38 10.32 2.59 -1.05
N THR A 39 10.17 1.29 -0.87
CA THR A 39 10.57 0.28 -1.84
C THR A 39 9.45 -0.73 -2.02
N VAL A 40 9.40 -1.32 -3.20
CA VAL A 40 8.50 -2.43 -3.51
C VAL A 40 9.32 -3.66 -3.87
N GLU A 41 8.86 -4.82 -3.44
CA GLU A 41 9.48 -6.09 -3.78
C GLU A 41 8.42 -7.18 -3.93
N PRO A 42 8.70 -8.27 -4.66
CA PRO A 42 7.79 -9.40 -4.73
C PRO A 42 7.54 -9.93 -3.32
N SER A 43 6.27 -10.11 -2.95
CA SER A 43 5.93 -10.60 -1.62
C SER A 43 6.47 -12.01 -1.43
N PRO A 44 7.36 -12.25 -0.44
CA PRO A 44 7.91 -13.58 -0.19
C PRO A 44 6.85 -14.55 0.37
N LEU A 45 5.71 -13.99 0.75
CA LEU A 45 4.69 -14.64 1.54
C LEU A 45 3.64 -15.38 0.71
N GLY A 46 3.72 -15.31 -0.62
CA GLY A 46 2.89 -16.10 -1.52
C GLY A 46 1.41 -15.71 -1.45
N SER A 47 0.51 -16.71 -1.38
CA SER A 47 -0.93 -16.48 -1.36
C SER A 47 -1.44 -16.06 0.02
N TYR A 48 -2.62 -15.41 0.04
CA TYR A 48 -3.34 -15.05 1.27
C TYR A 48 -3.48 -16.21 2.27
N GLN A 49 -3.71 -17.43 1.78
CA GLN A 49 -3.84 -18.63 2.62
C GLN A 49 -2.55 -18.94 3.38
N THR A 50 -1.40 -18.90 2.71
CA THR A 50 -0.11 -19.16 3.34
C THR A 50 0.18 -18.14 4.44
N LEU A 51 -0.28 -16.90 4.27
CA LEU A 51 -0.16 -15.86 5.28
C LEU A 51 -1.15 -15.99 6.42
N TYR A 52 -2.40 -16.32 6.12
CA TYR A 52 -3.43 -16.55 7.13
C TYR A 52 -3.02 -17.66 8.09
N GLU A 53 -2.42 -18.73 7.55
CA GLU A 53 -1.90 -19.87 8.31
C GLU A 53 -0.62 -19.52 9.10
N LYS A 54 0.36 -18.86 8.47
CA LYS A 54 1.66 -18.55 9.11
C LYS A 54 1.60 -17.40 10.12
N CYS A 55 0.83 -16.36 9.81
CA CYS A 55 0.75 -15.16 10.64
C CYS A 55 -0.44 -15.18 11.61
N ASN A 56 -1.19 -16.30 11.67
CA ASN A 56 -2.30 -16.55 12.60
C ASN A 56 -3.06 -15.27 12.94
N TYR A 57 -3.97 -14.80 12.06
CA TYR A 57 -4.70 -13.50 12.01
C TYR A 57 -4.56 -12.51 13.20
N LYS A 58 -4.59 -12.99 14.45
CA LYS A 58 -4.21 -12.28 15.68
C LYS A 58 -2.78 -11.70 15.71
N ASN A 59 -1.77 -12.32 15.08
CA ASN A 59 -0.36 -11.86 15.12
C ASN A 59 0.01 -10.91 13.96
N ILE A 60 -0.91 -10.65 13.02
CA ILE A 60 -0.70 -9.66 11.94
C ILE A 60 -0.54 -8.25 12.51
N TYR A 61 -1.12 -8.00 13.69
CA TYR A 61 -0.95 -6.77 14.47
C TYR A 61 0.06 -6.91 15.62
N ASP A 62 0.81 -8.02 15.69
CA ASP A 62 1.85 -8.15 16.71
C ASP A 62 2.94 -7.09 16.45
N SER A 63 3.28 -6.35 17.51
CA SER A 63 4.31 -5.33 17.56
C SER A 63 5.66 -5.76 16.96
N GLN A 64 5.93 -7.08 16.91
CA GLN A 64 7.17 -7.63 16.38
C GLN A 64 7.24 -7.65 14.85
N THR A 65 6.11 -7.70 14.14
CA THR A 65 6.11 -7.92 12.67
C THR A 65 6.12 -6.63 11.84
N ARG A 66 5.92 -5.45 12.46
CA ARG A 66 5.87 -4.12 11.80
C ARG A 66 4.99 -4.06 10.53
N ILE A 67 4.04 -4.99 10.38
CA ILE A 67 3.08 -5.00 9.27
C ILE A 67 1.96 -4.02 9.62
N TRP A 68 1.61 -3.15 8.67
CA TRP A 68 0.52 -2.18 8.82
C TRP A 68 -0.77 -2.66 8.19
N LEU A 69 -0.67 -3.33 7.03
CA LEU A 69 -1.83 -3.86 6.32
C LEU A 69 -1.44 -5.10 5.53
N PHE A 70 -2.40 -6.00 5.38
CA PHE A 70 -2.34 -7.14 4.47
C PHE A 70 -3.69 -7.30 3.78
N ASP A 71 -3.68 -7.58 2.48
CA ASP A 71 -4.89 -7.75 1.67
C ASP A 71 -5.07 -9.18 1.14
N GLN A 72 -6.24 -9.44 0.53
CA GLN A 72 -6.61 -10.75 -0.02
C GLN A 72 -5.82 -11.16 -1.26
N GLU A 73 -5.22 -10.20 -1.97
CA GLU A 73 -4.44 -10.41 -3.19
C GLU A 73 -2.97 -10.72 -2.89
N GLY A 74 -2.59 -10.79 -1.61
CA GLY A 74 -1.24 -11.13 -1.17
C GLY A 74 -0.31 -9.92 -1.05
N ASN A 75 -0.85 -8.71 -1.07
CA ASN A 75 -0.10 -7.47 -0.89
C ASN A 75 0.09 -7.16 0.59
N VAL A 76 1.31 -6.71 0.94
CA VAL A 76 1.70 -6.42 2.32
C VAL A 76 2.24 -5.00 2.39
N LEU A 77 1.79 -4.22 3.38
CA LEU A 77 2.39 -2.95 3.75
C LEU A 77 3.18 -3.12 5.06
N THR A 78 4.49 -2.86 5.01
CA THR A 78 5.39 -3.00 6.16
C THR A 78 6.07 -1.68 6.48
N GLU A 79 6.24 -1.42 7.76
CA GLU A 79 6.95 -0.27 8.31
C GLU A 79 8.37 -0.69 8.72
N GLU A 80 9.38 -0.03 8.17
CA GLU A 80 10.80 -0.29 8.46
C GLU A 80 11.52 0.97 8.97
N THR A 81 10.75 2.00 9.33
CA THR A 81 11.27 3.27 9.81
C THR A 81 11.92 3.14 11.19
N LYS A 82 12.76 4.12 11.53
CA LYS A 82 13.42 4.20 12.83
C LYS A 82 13.45 5.65 13.29
N GLY A 83 12.88 5.93 14.46
CA GLY A 83 12.95 7.25 15.09
C GLY A 83 12.06 8.32 14.45
N VAL A 84 11.00 7.93 13.73
CA VAL A 84 10.04 8.89 13.17
C VAL A 84 9.03 9.32 14.24
N ILE A 85 9.05 10.60 14.57
CA ILE A 85 8.11 11.22 15.51
C ILE A 85 6.76 11.40 14.80
N ASN A 86 5.65 11.18 15.52
CA ASN A 86 4.26 11.33 15.01
C ASN A 86 3.87 10.37 13.87
N LEU A 87 4.62 9.28 13.67
CA LEU A 87 4.33 8.26 12.65
C LEU A 87 2.91 7.69 12.76
N MET A 88 2.42 7.47 13.98
CA MET A 88 1.12 6.86 14.20
C MET A 88 -0.05 7.74 13.71
N GLU A 89 0.12 9.07 13.70
CA GLU A 89 -0.92 10.00 13.24
C GLU A 89 -1.18 9.91 11.72
N ILE A 90 -0.15 9.55 10.96
CA ILE A 90 -0.23 9.45 9.50
C ILE A 90 -0.57 8.04 9.02
N LYS A 91 -0.54 7.04 9.92
CA LYS A 91 -0.69 5.62 9.58
C LYS A 91 -1.96 5.36 8.77
N GLU A 92 -3.10 5.89 9.21
CA GLU A 92 -4.39 5.71 8.52
C GLU A 92 -4.40 6.32 7.11
N HIS A 93 -3.73 7.46 6.93
CA HIS A 93 -3.60 8.11 5.63
C HIS A 93 -2.72 7.29 4.68
N VAL A 94 -1.62 6.70 5.18
CA VAL A 94 -0.74 5.83 4.37
C VAL A 94 -1.45 4.52 4.00
N ILE A 95 -2.18 3.92 4.94
CA ILE A 95 -3.00 2.73 4.69
C ILE A 95 -4.07 3.03 3.61
N SER A 96 -4.71 4.20 3.67
CA SER A 96 -5.69 4.62 2.67
C SER A 96 -5.05 4.82 1.29
N ALA A 97 -3.88 5.44 1.24
CA ALA A 97 -3.11 5.61 0.00
C ALA A 97 -2.70 4.25 -0.61
N PHE A 98 -2.28 3.31 0.24
CA PHE A 98 -1.94 1.95 -0.16
C PHE A 98 -3.14 1.21 -0.77
N ASN A 99 -4.29 1.20 -0.08
CA ASN A 99 -5.50 0.54 -0.59
C ASN A 99 -5.94 1.10 -1.94
N TRP A 100 -5.79 2.41 -2.15
CA TRP A 100 -6.04 3.01 -3.47
C TRP A 100 -5.03 2.55 -4.50
N SER A 101 -3.74 2.50 -4.16
CA SER A 101 -2.66 2.11 -5.08
C SER A 101 -2.76 0.66 -5.54
N ILE A 102 -3.25 -0.25 -4.68
CA ILE A 102 -3.39 -1.68 -5.03
C ILE A 102 -4.70 -1.98 -5.76
N SER A 103 -5.72 -1.13 -5.62
CA SER A 103 -7.00 -1.31 -6.31
C SER A 103 -6.90 -1.01 -7.81
N GLY A 104 -5.96 -0.15 -8.20
CA GLY A 104 -5.69 0.23 -9.58
C GLY A 104 -4.20 0.48 -9.79
N GLY A 105 -3.56 -0.46 -10.46
CA GLY A 105 -2.11 -0.49 -10.69
C GLY A 105 -1.63 0.52 -11.73
N PRO A 106 -0.31 0.78 -11.78
CA PRO A 106 0.27 1.81 -12.62
C PRO A 106 0.29 1.48 -14.13
N LEU A 107 0.13 0.23 -14.55
CA LEU A 107 0.22 -0.14 -15.98
C LEU A 107 -1.12 0.04 -16.70
N CYS A 108 -2.18 -0.52 -16.12
CA CYS A 108 -3.48 -0.64 -16.77
C CYS A 108 -4.67 -0.38 -15.83
N ASP A 109 -4.43 0.15 -14.62
CA ASP A 109 -5.46 0.33 -13.58
C ASP A 109 -6.08 -1.01 -13.13
N ASP A 110 -5.34 -2.11 -13.29
CA ASP A 110 -5.75 -3.44 -12.82
C ASP A 110 -5.30 -3.67 -11.38
N VAL A 111 -6.01 -4.54 -10.66
CA VAL A 111 -5.71 -4.83 -9.26
C VAL A 111 -4.29 -5.42 -9.11
N VAL A 112 -3.52 -4.88 -8.18
CA VAL A 112 -2.16 -5.32 -7.84
C VAL A 112 -2.24 -6.59 -6.97
N ARG A 113 -1.32 -7.53 -7.16
CA ARG A 113 -1.23 -8.76 -6.38
C ARG A 113 0.20 -9.13 -5.98
N GLY A 114 0.33 -9.75 -4.82
CA GLY A 114 1.58 -10.35 -4.36
C GLY A 114 2.76 -9.39 -4.23
N VAL A 115 2.51 -8.11 -3.88
CA VAL A 115 3.57 -7.10 -3.73
C VAL A 115 3.75 -6.70 -2.27
N ARG A 116 4.99 -6.66 -1.81
CA ARG A 116 5.35 -6.10 -0.50
C ARG A 116 5.86 -4.67 -0.67
N PHE A 117 5.25 -3.76 0.07
CA PHE A 117 5.58 -2.34 0.11
C PHE A 117 6.23 -2.04 1.45
N ASN A 118 7.46 -1.53 1.41
CA ASN A 118 8.25 -1.22 2.60
C ASN A 118 8.41 0.29 2.73
N VAL A 119 7.87 0.84 3.82
CA VAL A 119 8.08 2.23 4.22
C VAL A 119 9.39 2.32 4.98
N LEU A 120 10.44 2.78 4.30
CA LEU A 120 11.81 2.77 4.85
C LEU A 120 12.05 3.95 5.78
N ASP A 121 11.56 5.12 5.40
CA ASP A 121 11.78 6.37 6.13
C ASP A 121 10.71 7.39 5.77
N ILE A 122 10.38 8.24 6.74
CA ILE A 122 9.43 9.34 6.55
C ILE A 122 9.95 10.56 7.29
N THR A 123 10.13 11.65 6.54
CA THR A 123 10.31 12.98 7.12
C THR A 123 8.93 13.63 7.28
N LEU A 124 8.58 14.01 8.50
CA LEU A 124 7.30 14.67 8.82
C LEU A 124 7.54 16.07 9.39
N HIS A 125 6.66 17.01 9.02
CA HIS A 125 6.65 18.32 9.63
C HIS A 125 6.18 18.25 11.10
N SER A 126 6.72 19.13 11.96
CA SER A 126 6.44 19.18 13.41
C SER A 126 4.99 19.45 13.75
N ASP A 127 4.32 20.27 12.93
CA ASP A 127 2.96 20.73 13.20
C ASP A 127 1.92 19.94 12.39
N THR A 128 0.84 19.52 13.05
CA THR A 128 -0.22 18.68 12.48
C THR A 128 -0.89 19.29 11.24
N ILE A 129 -1.00 20.63 11.19
CA ILE A 129 -1.61 21.35 10.06
C ILE A 129 -0.86 21.13 8.74
N HIS A 130 0.43 20.79 8.79
CA HIS A 130 1.28 20.55 7.62
C HIS A 130 1.39 19.08 7.22
N ARG A 131 0.76 18.17 7.99
CA ARG A 131 0.76 16.72 7.74
C ARG A 131 -0.65 16.12 7.75
N GLY A 132 -1.68 16.93 7.52
CA GLY A 132 -3.05 16.44 7.33
C GLY A 132 -3.20 15.53 6.11
N GLY A 133 -4.32 14.81 6.03
CA GLY A 133 -4.57 13.81 4.98
C GLY A 133 -4.39 14.32 3.55
N GLY A 134 -4.77 15.57 3.27
CA GLY A 134 -4.58 16.20 1.95
C GLY A 134 -3.11 16.41 1.56
N GLN A 135 -2.18 16.35 2.51
CA GLN A 135 -0.73 16.44 2.24
C GLN A 135 -0.08 15.05 2.17
N VAL A 136 -0.44 14.18 3.12
CA VAL A 136 0.17 12.85 3.27
C VAL A 136 -0.32 11.86 2.22
N LEU A 137 -1.63 11.75 2.02
CA LEU A 137 -2.24 10.76 1.13
C LEU A 137 -1.72 10.85 -0.31
N PRO A 138 -1.69 12.02 -0.97
CA PRO A 138 -1.16 12.11 -2.34
C PRO A 138 0.35 11.90 -2.41
N ALA A 139 1.09 12.17 -1.34
CA ALA A 139 2.52 11.87 -1.28
C ALA A 139 2.76 10.37 -1.19
N ALA A 140 2.08 9.71 -0.25
CA ALA A 140 2.18 8.28 0.00
C ALA A 140 1.69 7.44 -1.19
N LYS A 141 0.67 7.90 -1.92
CA LYS A 141 0.18 7.23 -3.14
C LYS A 141 1.18 7.32 -4.31
N ARG A 142 1.90 8.44 -4.41
CA ARG A 142 2.87 8.67 -5.49
C ARG A 142 4.21 7.99 -5.24
N ALA A 143 4.52 7.70 -3.98
CA ALA A 143 5.76 7.04 -3.56
C ALA A 143 5.77 5.60 -4.06
#